data_AF-A0A5N5JX03-F1
#
_entry.id   AF-A0A5N5JX03-F1
#
_cell.length_a   1.000
_cell.length_b   1.000
_cell.length_c   1.000
_cell.angle_alpha   90.00
_cell.angle_beta   90.00
_cell.angle_gamma   90.00
#
_symmetry.space_group_name_H-M   'P 1'
#
loop_
_entity.id
_entity.type
_entity.pdbx_description
1 polymer ?
#
loop_
_entity_poly.entity_id
_entity_poly.type
_entity_poly.pdbx_seq_one_letter_code
_entity_poly.pdbx_strand_id
1 'polypeptide(L)'
;MIDRRRVCGRSFLEECVSLLGYSREDVEAVQEVMVAVETGEEFGINLQDLYRKCTHLEQVEKGRSKTLQQYIQDLLDCEKVLEVGALSPRLVCMDFAVPWLLQCPKVSEEPCPSHKMPHPPPLTSLPKLRPPPQMSPLKHCLLHTSHH
;
A
#
# COMPACT_ATOMS: atom_id res chain seq x y z
N MET A 1 18.27 3.50 15.64
CA MET A 1 17.77 2.17 16.03
C MET A 1 16.28 2.17 15.76
N ILE A 2 15.82 1.41 14.76
CA ILE A 2 14.38 1.32 14.47
C ILE A 2 13.82 0.33 15.48
N ASP A 3 13.17 0.85 16.51
CA ASP A 3 12.43 0.05 17.48
C ASP A 3 11.18 -0.48 16.77
N ARG A 4 11.28 -1.70 16.23
CA ARG A 4 10.17 -2.40 15.57
C ARG A 4 9.30 -3.18 16.56
N ARG A 5 9.44 -2.94 17.87
CA ARG A 5 8.59 -3.58 18.85
C ARG A 5 7.22 -2.91 18.84
N ARG A 6 6.38 -3.28 17.86
CA ARG A 6 4.92 -3.15 17.98
C ARG A 6 4.49 -4.13 19.08
N VAL A 7 4.73 -3.77 20.34
CA VAL A 7 4.07 -4.43 21.47
C VAL A 7 2.65 -3.86 21.51
N CYS A 8 1.76 -4.40 20.67
CA CYS A 8 0.42 -4.58 21.18
C CYS A 8 0.57 -5.63 22.29
N GLY A 9 0.18 -5.31 23.53
CA GLY A 9 0.45 -6.12 24.72
C GLY A 9 -0.25 -7.48 24.78
N ARG A 10 -0.64 -8.05 23.63
CA ARG A 10 -1.25 -9.37 23.49
C ARG A 10 -0.33 -10.29 22.72
N SER A 11 -0.29 -11.56 23.12
CA SER A 11 0.48 -12.55 22.38
C SER A 11 -0.18 -12.83 21.02
N PHE A 12 0.60 -13.23 20.00
CA PHE A 12 0.05 -13.60 18.69
C PHE A 12 -1.06 -14.65 18.82
N LEU A 13 -0.89 -15.64 19.70
CA LEU A 13 -1.87 -16.71 19.90
C LEU A 13 -3.19 -16.19 20.49
N GLU A 14 -3.15 -15.20 21.38
CA GLU A 14 -4.36 -14.55 21.89
C GLU A 14 -5.10 -13.79 20.78
N GLU A 15 -4.36 -13.16 19.86
CA GLU A 15 -4.94 -12.51 18.67
C GLU A 15 -5.55 -13.53 17.71
N CYS A 16 -4.90 -14.68 17.49
CA CYS A 16 -5.46 -15.77 16.68
C CYS A 16 -6.82 -16.26 17.22
N VAL A 17 -6.91 -16.48 18.54
CA VAL A 17 -8.17 -16.92 19.16
C VAL A 17 -9.22 -15.80 19.12
N SER A 18 -8.84 -14.59 19.51
CA SER A 18 -9.81 -13.49 19.70
C SER A 18 -10.27 -12.82 18.40
N LEU A 19 -9.39 -12.71 17.42
CA LEU A 19 -9.65 -11.96 16.17
C LEU A 19 -9.88 -12.89 14.98
N LEU A 20 -9.16 -14.01 14.91
CA LEU A 20 -9.22 -14.94 13.77
C LEU A 20 -10.08 -16.17 14.03
N GLY A 21 -10.61 -16.31 15.25
CA GLY A 21 -11.54 -17.38 15.66
C GLY A 21 -10.89 -18.76 15.70
N TYR A 22 -9.61 -18.84 16.04
CA TYR A 22 -8.88 -20.11 16.07
C TYR A 22 -9.47 -21.06 17.12
N SER A 23 -9.71 -22.31 16.72
CA SER A 23 -9.94 -23.40 17.66
C SER A 23 -8.64 -23.73 18.41
N ARG A 24 -8.74 -24.57 19.45
CA ARG A 24 -7.55 -25.05 20.16
C ARG A 24 -6.61 -25.79 19.21
N GLU A 25 -7.16 -26.60 18.31
CA GLU A 25 -6.41 -27.38 17.34
C GLU A 25 -5.76 -26.48 16.28
N ASP A 26 -6.41 -25.37 15.91
CA ASP A 26 -5.82 -24.35 15.02
C ASP A 26 -4.61 -23.66 15.69
N VAL A 27 -4.69 -23.39 17.00
CA VAL A 27 -3.58 -22.83 17.79
C VAL A 27 -2.39 -23.78 17.82
N GLU A 28 -2.62 -25.07 18.05
CA GLU A 28 -1.57 -26.09 18.02
C GLU A 28 -0.94 -26.19 16.61
N ALA A 29 -1.76 -26.16 15.55
CA ALA A 29 -1.31 -26.21 14.17
C ALA A 29 -0.47 -24.99 13.74
N VAL A 30 -0.92 -23.76 14.05
CA VAL A 30 -0.14 -22.56 13.71
C VAL A 30 1.16 -22.46 14.48
N GLN A 31 1.18 -22.97 15.72
CA GLN A 31 2.41 -23.05 16.51
C GLN A 31 3.40 -24.04 15.88
N GLU A 32 2.94 -25.18 15.37
CA GLU A 32 3.78 -26.10 14.61
C GLU A 32 4.40 -25.42 13.37
N VAL A 33 3.61 -24.67 12.61
CA VAL A 33 4.09 -23.90 11.44
C VAL A 33 5.14 -22.86 11.85
N MET A 34 4.88 -22.11 12.93
CA MET A 34 5.83 -21.12 13.45
C MET A 34 7.17 -21.75 13.83
N VAL A 35 7.17 -22.87 14.55
CA VAL A 35 8.41 -23.59 14.91
C VAL A 35 9.18 -24.04 13.66
N ALA A 36 8.47 -24.51 12.63
CA ALA A 36 9.11 -24.90 11.38
C ALA A 36 9.78 -23.71 10.65
N VAL A 37 9.18 -22.52 10.73
CA VAL A 37 9.75 -21.28 10.19
C VAL A 37 10.92 -20.79 11.03
N GLU A 38 10.80 -20.78 12.36
CA GLU A 38 11.85 -20.35 13.30
C GLU A 38 13.11 -21.22 13.18
N THR A 39 12.96 -22.51 12.88
CA THR A 39 14.10 -23.42 12.61
C THR A 39 14.96 -22.96 11.43
N GLY A 40 14.40 -22.15 10.51
CA GLY A 40 15.13 -21.58 9.38
C GLY A 40 15.96 -20.33 9.72
N GLU A 41 15.78 -19.77 10.92
CA GLU A 41 16.45 -18.55 11.40
C GLU A 41 16.49 -17.43 10.34
N GLU A 42 17.65 -16.80 10.13
CA GLU A 42 17.85 -15.70 9.17
C GLU A 42 17.69 -16.14 7.71
N PHE A 43 17.82 -17.42 7.38
CA PHE A 43 17.63 -17.89 6.00
C PHE A 43 16.19 -18.22 5.66
N GLY A 44 15.37 -18.46 6.69
CA GLY A 44 14.00 -18.92 6.57
C GLY A 44 13.87 -20.32 5.97
N ILE A 45 12.64 -20.81 5.99
CA ILE A 45 12.26 -22.08 5.36
C ILE A 45 11.70 -21.82 3.96
N ASN A 46 12.08 -22.66 2.98
CA ASN A 46 11.46 -22.59 1.65
C ASN A 46 9.98 -22.97 1.75
N LEU A 47 9.12 -22.24 1.04
CA LEU A 47 7.68 -22.43 1.10
C LEU A 47 7.25 -23.85 0.69
N GLN A 48 7.86 -24.45 -0.35
CA GLN A 48 7.59 -25.83 -0.76
C GLN A 48 8.05 -26.84 0.30
N ASP A 49 9.19 -26.59 0.95
CA ASP A 49 9.66 -27.43 2.05
C ASP A 49 8.73 -27.36 3.26
N LEU A 50 8.14 -26.18 3.54
CA LEU A 50 7.14 -26.02 4.58
C LEU A 50 5.85 -26.78 4.24
N TYR A 51 5.32 -26.65 3.02
CA TYR A 51 4.16 -27.43 2.56
C TYR A 51 4.40 -28.94 2.68
N ARG A 52 5.62 -29.40 2.36
CA ARG A 52 6.00 -30.81 2.52
C ARG A 52 6.12 -31.25 3.98
N LYS A 53 6.61 -30.39 4.87
CA LYS A 53 6.73 -30.72 6.30
C LYS A 53 5.37 -30.74 7.00
N CYS A 54 4.48 -29.84 6.60
CA CYS A 54 3.18 -29.63 7.22
C CYS A 54 2.03 -30.17 6.35
N THR A 55 2.27 -31.17 5.50
CA THR A 55 1.26 -31.70 4.57
C THR A 55 0.01 -32.21 5.29
N HIS A 56 0.12 -32.68 6.53
CA HIS A 56 -1.03 -33.08 7.36
C HIS A 56 -1.98 -31.92 7.71
N LEU A 57 -1.54 -30.68 7.53
CA LEU A 57 -2.34 -29.47 7.77
C LEU A 57 -3.06 -28.95 6.54
N GLU A 58 -2.80 -29.52 5.34
CA GLU A 58 -3.39 -29.04 4.08
C GLU A 58 -4.93 -29.08 4.08
N GLN A 59 -5.51 -30.16 4.60
CA GLN A 59 -6.96 -30.30 4.72
C GLN A 59 -7.44 -29.87 6.11
N VAL A 60 -8.68 -29.40 6.18
CA VAL A 60 -9.35 -29.09 7.45
C VAL A 60 -9.82 -30.40 8.08
N GLU A 61 -9.04 -30.91 9.05
CA GLU A 61 -9.31 -32.17 9.71
C GLU A 61 -9.08 -32.08 11.22
N LYS A 62 -9.63 -33.04 11.97
CA LYS A 62 -9.43 -33.21 13.42
C LYS A 62 -9.90 -32.03 14.28
N GLY A 63 -10.99 -31.36 13.88
CA GLY A 63 -11.56 -30.24 14.64
C GLY A 63 -10.91 -28.88 14.37
N ARG A 64 -9.92 -28.82 13.47
CA ARG A 64 -9.41 -27.57 12.91
C ARG A 64 -10.48 -26.87 12.08
N SER A 65 -10.39 -25.55 11.99
CA SER A 65 -11.24 -24.72 11.14
C SER A 65 -10.52 -24.19 9.89
N LYS A 66 -9.18 -24.32 9.85
CA LYS A 66 -8.32 -23.71 8.84
C LYS A 66 -7.32 -24.69 8.23
N THR A 67 -6.91 -24.39 6.99
CA THR A 67 -5.90 -25.12 6.22
C THR A 67 -4.51 -24.52 6.43
N LEU A 68 -3.46 -25.26 6.04
CA LEU A 68 -2.08 -24.79 6.06
C LEU A 68 -1.90 -23.44 5.35
N GLN A 69 -2.49 -23.28 4.17
CA GLN A 69 -2.40 -22.04 3.41
C GLN A 69 -3.00 -20.86 4.19
N GLN A 70 -4.11 -21.07 4.89
CA GLN A 70 -4.73 -20.02 5.69
C GLN A 70 -3.86 -19.64 6.89
N TYR A 71 -3.22 -20.61 7.56
CA TYR A 71 -2.27 -20.29 8.65
C TYR A 71 -1.09 -19.45 8.14
N ILE A 72 -0.53 -19.80 6.98
CA ILE A 72 0.57 -19.04 6.37
C ILE A 72 0.12 -17.60 6.05
N GLN A 73 -1.07 -17.44 5.48
CA GLN A 73 -1.62 -16.11 5.17
C GLN A 73 -1.84 -15.28 6.43
N ASP A 74 -2.47 -15.86 7.46
CA ASP A 74 -2.73 -15.19 8.73
C ASP A 74 -1.40 -14.75 9.40
N LEU A 75 -0.34 -15.57 9.29
CA LEU A 75 1.00 -15.24 9.80
C LEU A 75 1.65 -14.05 9.05
N LEU A 76 1.45 -13.97 7.74
CA LEU A 76 1.92 -12.84 6.92
C LEU A 76 1.13 -11.57 7.25
N ASP A 77 -0.20 -11.68 7.33
CA ASP A 77 -1.10 -10.56 7.62
C ASP A 77 -0.87 -9.98 9.03
N CYS A 78 -0.54 -10.83 10.00
CA CYS A 78 -0.16 -10.43 11.37
C CYS A 78 1.31 -9.99 11.50
N GLU A 79 2.05 -9.86 10.40
CA GLU A 79 3.47 -9.47 10.37
C GLU A 79 4.37 -10.36 11.27
N LYS A 80 4.00 -11.63 11.48
CA LYS A 80 4.80 -12.59 12.28
C LYS A 80 5.91 -13.23 11.46
N VAL A 81 5.65 -13.43 10.18
CA VAL A 81 6.63 -13.90 9.21
C VAL A 81 6.67 -12.94 8.03
N LEU A 82 7.78 -12.96 7.31
CA LEU A 82 7.99 -12.24 6.06
C LEU A 82 8.26 -13.24 4.95
N GLU A 83 7.57 -13.07 3.82
CA GLU A 83 7.93 -13.77 2.59
C GLU A 83 9.09 -13.04 1.89
N VAL A 84 10.14 -13.78 1.57
CA VAL A 84 11.35 -13.28 0.94
C VAL A 84 11.77 -14.17 -0.23
N GLY A 85 12.63 -13.65 -1.10
CA GLY A 85 13.10 -14.36 -2.28
C GLY A 85 12.14 -14.25 -3.47
N ALA A 86 12.68 -14.28 -4.68
CA ALA A 86 11.90 -14.09 -5.91
C ALA A 86 11.45 -15.41 -6.53
N LEU A 87 12.41 -16.25 -6.97
CA LEU A 87 12.11 -17.52 -7.64
C LEU A 87 11.86 -18.68 -6.66
N SER A 88 12.32 -18.53 -5.43
CA SER A 88 12.26 -19.54 -4.38
C SER A 88 11.77 -18.83 -3.11
N PRO A 89 10.45 -18.64 -2.97
CA PRO A 89 9.89 -17.93 -1.82
C PRO A 89 10.20 -18.68 -0.53
N ARG A 90 10.58 -17.91 0.48
CA ARG A 90 10.97 -18.37 1.81
C ARG A 90 10.21 -17.58 2.85
N LEU A 91 9.80 -18.25 3.92
CA LEU A 91 9.24 -17.59 5.09
C LEU A 91 10.33 -17.44 6.15
N VAL A 92 10.48 -16.22 6.63
CA VAL A 92 11.43 -15.86 7.70
C VAL A 92 10.64 -15.27 8.85
N CYS A 93 10.90 -15.71 10.09
CA CYS A 93 10.26 -15.11 11.25
C CYS A 93 10.71 -13.64 11.39
N MET A 94 9.80 -12.75 11.79
CA MET A 94 10.08 -11.32 11.90
C MET A 94 11.28 -11.03 12.83
N ASP A 95 11.52 -11.87 13.84
CA ASP A 95 12.67 -11.76 14.75
C ASP A 95 14.02 -11.94 14.04
N PHE A 96 14.07 -12.70 12.95
CA PHE A 96 15.26 -12.94 12.13
C PHE A 96 15.23 -12.22 10.78
N ALA A 97 14.18 -11.44 10.50
CA ALA A 97 13.96 -10.83 9.20
C ALA A 97 14.86 -9.63 8.91
N VAL A 98 15.63 -9.14 9.89
CA VAL A 98 16.46 -7.92 9.78
C VAL A 98 17.33 -7.87 8.50
N PRO A 99 18.04 -8.93 8.10
CA PRO A 99 18.87 -8.92 6.89
C PRO A 99 18.07 -8.75 5.58
N TRP A 100 16.77 -9.06 5.59
CA TRP A 100 15.90 -9.01 4.41
C TRP A 100 15.21 -7.66 4.21
N LEU A 101 15.24 -6.81 5.25
CA LEU A 101 14.55 -5.53 5.22
C LEU A 101 15.37 -4.50 4.47
N LEU A 102 14.82 -3.98 3.37
CA LEU A 102 15.41 -2.85 2.67
C LEU A 102 15.39 -1.62 3.58
N GLN A 103 16.56 -1.02 3.77
CA GLN A 103 16.67 0.28 4.43
C GLN A 103 16.43 1.37 3.40
N CYS A 104 15.37 2.15 3.59
CA CYS A 104 15.20 3.39 2.85
C CYS A 104 16.04 4.48 3.54
N PRO A 105 17.11 4.98 2.91
CA PRO A 105 17.80 6.15 3.45
C PRO A 105 16.79 7.30 3.52
N LYS A 106 16.71 7.94 4.68
CA LYS A 106 15.93 9.18 4.81
C LYS A 106 16.63 10.21 3.95
N VAL A 107 15.98 10.65 2.87
CA VAL A 107 16.38 11.87 2.18
C VAL A 107 16.17 12.97 3.20
N SER A 108 17.26 13.51 3.75
CA SER A 108 17.20 14.82 4.37
C SER A 108 16.68 15.76 3.29
N GLU A 109 15.52 16.36 3.52
CA GLU A 109 15.01 17.46 2.72
C GLU A 109 15.94 18.66 2.96
N GLU A 110 17.15 18.61 2.38
CA GLU A 110 17.94 19.81 2.18
C GLU A 110 17.09 20.66 1.22
N PRO A 111 16.65 21.87 1.62
CA PRO A 111 15.83 22.71 0.77
C PRO A 111 16.55 22.88 -0.56
N CYS A 112 15.90 22.52 -1.67
CA CYS A 112 16.41 22.80 -3.01
C CYS A 112 16.91 24.26 -3.01
N PRO A 113 18.19 24.55 -3.35
CA PRO A 113 18.64 25.92 -3.43
C PRO A 113 17.70 26.63 -4.37
N SER A 114 16.95 27.58 -3.82
CA SER A 114 15.85 28.24 -4.51
C SER A 114 16.36 28.78 -5.84
N HIS A 115 16.07 28.06 -6.92
CA HIS A 115 16.22 28.62 -8.25
C HIS A 115 15.22 29.76 -8.28
N LYS A 116 15.72 30.99 -8.15
CA LYS A 116 14.93 32.20 -8.38
C LYS A 116 14.34 32.06 -9.77
N MET A 117 13.07 31.65 -9.83
CA MET A 117 12.26 31.78 -11.04
C MET A 117 12.37 33.25 -11.46
N PRO A 118 12.81 33.55 -12.69
CA PRO A 118 12.66 34.89 -13.23
C PRO A 118 11.17 35.22 -13.16
N HIS A 119 10.85 36.28 -12.42
CA HIS A 119 9.50 36.79 -12.29
C HIS A 119 8.95 37.05 -13.70
N PRO A 120 7.73 36.60 -14.04
CA PRO A 120 7.08 37.09 -15.25
C PRO A 120 6.89 38.61 -15.10
N PRO A 121 7.12 39.40 -16.16
CA PRO A 121 6.94 40.85 -16.09
C PRO A 121 5.48 41.17 -15.72
N PRO A 122 5.22 42.24 -14.96
CA PRO A 122 3.87 42.60 -14.57
C PRO A 122 3.04 42.87 -15.83
N LEU A 123 1.91 42.15 -15.97
CA LEU A 123 0.87 42.42 -16.96
C LEU A 123 0.31 43.82 -16.72
N THR A 124 0.97 44.81 -17.33
CA THR A 124 0.53 46.19 -17.30
C THR A 124 0.23 46.60 -18.74
N SER A 125 -0.99 47.13 -18.94
CA SER A 125 -1.56 47.66 -20.17
C SER A 125 -2.12 46.66 -21.20
N LEU A 126 -3.28 46.08 -20.87
CA LEU A 126 -4.30 45.82 -21.89
C LEU A 126 -4.78 47.18 -22.45
N PRO A 127 -4.72 47.42 -23.78
CA PRO A 127 -5.35 48.59 -24.38
C PRO A 127 -6.86 48.52 -24.13
N LYS A 128 -7.43 49.60 -23.63
CA LYS A 128 -8.87 49.75 -23.37
C LYS A 128 -9.65 49.40 -24.64
N LEU A 129 -10.42 48.31 -24.61
CA LEU A 129 -11.34 47.96 -25.69
C LEU A 129 -12.31 49.12 -25.89
N ARG A 130 -12.41 49.64 -27.13
CA ARG A 130 -13.40 50.66 -27.47
C ARG A 130 -14.80 50.09 -27.29
N PRO A 131 -15.75 50.82 -26.66
CA PRO A 131 -17.14 50.39 -26.60
C PRO A 131 -17.76 50.37 -28.01
N PRO A 132 -18.72 49.47 -28.27
CA PRO A 132 -19.35 49.33 -29.59
C PRO A 132 -20.14 50.58 -29.98
N PRO A 133 -20.22 50.90 -31.28
CA PRO A 133 -21.00 52.04 -31.76
C PRO A 133 -22.50 51.82 -31.49
N GLN A 134 -23.12 52.82 -30.87
CA GLN A 134 -24.55 52.90 -30.59
C GLN A 134 -25.34 53.04 -31.90
N MET A 135 -26.38 52.23 -32.07
CA MET A 135 -27.32 52.37 -33.18
C MET A 135 -28.09 53.69 -33.08
N SER A 136 -28.13 54.44 -34.18
CA SER A 136 -28.91 55.68 -34.28
C SER A 136 -30.34 55.37 -34.74
N PRO A 137 -31.37 56.11 -34.27
CA PRO A 137 -32.76 55.92 -34.69
C PRO A 137 -33.03 56.35 -36.14
N LEU A 138 -33.99 55.65 -36.76
CA LEU A 138 -34.61 55.91 -38.05
C LEU A 138 -34.96 57.39 -38.28
N LYS A 139 -34.59 57.93 -39.44
CA LYS A 139 -35.23 59.12 -40.03
C LYS A 139 -36.17 58.68 -41.15
N HIS A 140 -37.40 59.14 -41.02
CA HIS A 140 -38.61 58.80 -41.77
C HIS A 140 -38.67 59.54 -43.13
N CYS A 141 -39.28 58.89 -44.14
CA CYS A 141 -39.84 59.42 -45.41
C CYS A 141 -38.94 60.28 -46.34
N LEU A 142 -38.93 60.10 -47.66
CA LEU A 142 -40.08 60.20 -48.57
C LEU A 142 -39.85 59.44 -49.89
N LEU A 143 -40.97 58.98 -50.45
CA LEU A 143 -41.17 58.57 -51.86
C LEU A 143 -40.42 59.47 -52.86
N HIS A 144 -39.87 58.87 -53.91
CA HIS A 144 -40.35 59.20 -55.25
C HIS A 144 -40.13 58.03 -56.23
N THR A 145 -41.22 57.63 -56.83
CA THR A 145 -41.38 56.69 -57.94
C THR A 145 -40.91 57.30 -59.25
N SER A 146 -40.45 56.46 -60.19
CA SER A 146 -40.86 56.43 -61.62
C SER A 146 -39.84 55.60 -62.42
N HIS A 147 -40.28 54.47 -63.02
CA HIS A 147 -40.60 54.31 -64.46
C HIS A 147 -39.37 54.56 -65.35
N HIS A 148 -38.89 53.65 -66.19
CA HIS A 148 -39.58 52.70 -67.09
C HIS A 148 -38.54 51.65 -67.54
#